data_AF-A0A377DYK0-F1
#
_entry.id   AF-A0A377DYK0-F1
#
_cell.length_a   1.000
_cell.length_b   1.000
_cell.length_c   1.000
_cell.angle_alpha   90.00
_cell.angle_beta   90.00
_cell.angle_gamma   90.00
#
_symmetry.space_group_name_H-M   'P 1'
#
loop_
_entity.id
_entity.type
_entity.pdbx_description
1 polymer ?
#
loop_
_entity_poly.entity_id
_entity_poly.type
_entity_poly.pdbx_seq_one_letter_code
_entity_poly.pdbx_strand_id
1 'polypeptide(L)'
;MTLGNALHLSPEASLSLGVWFARITGLSMFLAYTGAFFTLCYSPLKAIIQGTPKALWPEPMTRLNAMGMPSIAMWMQCGLVTVFILLVSFGGGTASAFFNKLTLMANVSMTLPYLFLALAFPFFKARQDLDRPFVIFKRICRQ
;
A
#
# COMPACT_ATOMS: atom_id res chain seq x y z
N MET A 1 -28.99 11.60 -10.41
CA MET A 1 -30.08 12.34 -11.07
C MET A 1 -29.59 13.24 -12.20
N THR A 2 -28.43 13.90 -12.06
CA THR A 2 -27.85 14.76 -13.11
C THR A 2 -27.61 14.06 -14.45
N LEU A 3 -27.12 12.81 -14.46
CA LEU A 3 -26.87 12.07 -15.70
C LEU A 3 -28.16 11.64 -16.43
N GLY A 4 -29.19 11.22 -15.70
CA GLY A 4 -30.47 10.82 -16.29
C GLY A 4 -31.27 12.00 -16.83
N ASN A 5 -31.25 13.14 -16.12
CA ASN A 5 -31.83 14.39 -16.60
C ASN A 5 -31.13 14.90 -17.87
N ALA A 6 -29.81 14.73 -17.98
CA ALA A 6 -29.05 15.08 -19.19
C ALA A 6 -29.37 14.18 -20.40
N LEU A 7 -29.92 12.99 -20.17
CA LEU A 7 -30.36 12.04 -21.21
C LEU A 7 -31.86 12.15 -21.53
N HIS A 8 -32.53 13.18 -21.01
CA HIS A 8 -33.98 13.40 -21.13
C HIS A 8 -34.83 12.19 -20.67
N LEU A 9 -34.32 11.41 -19.71
CA LEU A 9 -35.05 10.28 -19.13
C LEU A 9 -36.09 10.78 -18.13
N SER A 10 -37.20 10.04 -17.97
CA SER A 10 -38.18 10.36 -16.93
C SER A 10 -37.53 10.37 -15.54
N PRO A 11 -38.09 11.11 -14.57
CA PRO A 11 -37.55 11.18 -13.21
C PRO A 11 -37.35 9.78 -12.57
N GLU A 12 -38.27 8.86 -12.84
CA GLU A 12 -38.26 7.47 -12.34
C GLU A 12 -37.15 6.65 -13.00
N ALA A 13 -36.96 6.80 -14.31
CA ALA A 13 -35.88 6.15 -15.05
C ALA A 13 -34.50 6.70 -14.63
N SER A 14 -34.40 8.00 -14.33
CA SER A 14 -33.19 8.66 -13.85
C SER A 14 -32.78 8.21 -12.44
N LEU A 15 -33.76 7.92 -11.58
CA LEU A 15 -33.53 7.36 -10.24
C LEU A 15 -33.06 5.91 -10.31
N SER A 16 -33.73 5.07 -11.10
CA SER A 16 -33.35 3.65 -11.24
C SER A 16 -31.96 3.48 -11.85
N LEU A 17 -31.62 4.28 -12.86
CA LEU A 17 -30.28 4.35 -13.44
C LEU A 17 -29.24 4.74 -12.39
N GLY A 18 -29.52 5.74 -11.55
CA GLY A 18 -28.63 6.17 -10.48
C GLY A 18 -28.35 5.07 -9.45
N VAL A 19 -29.38 4.31 -9.06
CA VAL A 19 -29.24 3.17 -8.14
C VAL A 19 -28.38 2.06 -8.75
N TRP A 20 -28.61 1.71 -10.02
CA TRP A 20 -27.81 0.70 -10.71
C TRP A 20 -26.35 1.12 -10.87
N PHE A 21 -26.11 2.38 -11.24
CA PHE A 21 -24.77 2.91 -11.36
C PHE A 21 -24.04 2.87 -10.01
N ALA A 22 -24.70 3.31 -8.94
CA ALA A 22 -24.14 3.24 -7.59
C ALA A 22 -23.78 1.81 -7.16
N ARG A 23 -24.61 0.81 -7.49
CA ARG A 23 -24.32 -0.61 -7.20
C ARG A 23 -23.11 -1.12 -7.97
N ILE A 24 -23.04 -0.83 -9.27
CA ILE A 24 -21.92 -1.27 -10.13
C ILE A 24 -20.62 -0.60 -9.68
N THR A 25 -20.65 0.70 -9.40
CA THR A 25 -19.48 1.43 -8.86
C THR A 25 -19.07 0.90 -7.48
N GLY A 26 -20.03 0.60 -6.61
CA GLY A 26 -19.72 -0.01 -5.31
C GLY A 26 -19.04 -1.37 -5.45
N LEU A 27 -19.52 -2.22 -6.35
CA LEU A 27 -18.92 -3.52 -6.62
C LEU A 27 -17.52 -3.39 -7.26
N SER A 28 -17.33 -2.47 -8.20
CA SER A 28 -16.03 -2.26 -8.83
C SER A 28 -14.99 -1.73 -7.84
N MET A 29 -15.38 -0.79 -6.97
CA MET A 29 -14.53 -0.33 -5.87
C MET A 29 -14.18 -1.47 -4.92
N PHE A 30 -15.14 -2.30 -4.54
CA PHE A 30 -14.89 -3.45 -3.67
C PHE A 30 -13.86 -4.41 -4.26
N LEU A 31 -14.02 -4.80 -5.53
CA LEU A 31 -13.08 -5.68 -6.23
C LEU A 31 -11.69 -5.05 -6.36
N ALA A 32 -11.62 -3.77 -6.73
CA ALA A 32 -10.36 -3.04 -6.87
C ALA A 32 -9.61 -2.94 -5.53
N TYR A 33 -10.30 -2.57 -4.44
CA TYR A 33 -9.69 -2.50 -3.11
C TYR A 33 -9.28 -3.86 -2.58
N THR A 34 -10.04 -4.91 -2.86
CA THR A 34 -9.68 -6.29 -2.50
C THR A 34 -8.39 -6.72 -3.21
N GLY A 35 -8.27 -6.47 -4.52
CA GLY A 35 -7.04 -6.75 -5.27
C GLY A 35 -5.83 -5.94 -4.77
N ALA A 36 -6.04 -4.65 -4.48
CA ALA A 36 -5.02 -3.79 -3.92
C ALA A 36 -4.56 -4.28 -2.54
N PHE A 37 -5.48 -4.70 -1.68
CA PHE A 37 -5.19 -5.24 -0.35
C PHE A 37 -4.27 -6.45 -0.41
N PHE A 38 -4.56 -7.44 -1.27
CA PHE A 38 -3.69 -8.61 -1.42
C PHE A 38 -2.27 -8.24 -1.84
N THR A 39 -2.14 -7.31 -2.78
CA THR A 39 -0.84 -6.83 -3.26
C THR A 39 -0.08 -6.10 -2.16
N LEU A 40 -0.75 -5.21 -1.43
CA LEU A 40 -0.16 -4.39 -0.38
C LEU A 40 0.18 -5.18 0.88
N CYS A 41 -0.53 -6.26 1.19
CA CYS A 41 -0.16 -7.14 2.30
C CYS A 41 1.08 -7.99 1.97
N TYR A 42 1.15 -8.50 0.74
CA TYR A 42 2.22 -9.41 0.32
C TYR A 42 3.55 -8.71 0.07
N SER A 43 3.54 -7.59 -0.65
CA SER A 43 4.76 -6.93 -1.14
C SER A 43 5.73 -6.53 -0.01
N PRO A 44 5.29 -5.81 1.04
CA PRO A 44 6.18 -5.41 2.14
C PRO A 44 6.70 -6.60 2.95
N LEU A 45 5.85 -7.60 3.22
CA LEU A 45 6.24 -8.78 3.98
C LEU A 45 7.34 -9.56 3.25
N LYS A 46 7.16 -9.75 1.94
CA LYS A 46 8.17 -10.41 1.09
C LYS A 46 9.45 -9.59 1.05
N ALA A 47 9.36 -8.28 0.82
CA ALA A 47 10.52 -7.39 0.74
C ALA A 47 11.35 -7.41 2.03
N ILE A 48 10.69 -7.43 3.20
CA ILE A 48 11.36 -7.49 4.50
C ILE A 48 12.01 -8.86 4.70
N ILE A 49 11.26 -9.96 4.56
CA ILE A 49 11.77 -11.31 4.87
C ILE A 49 12.87 -11.76 3.90
N GLN A 50 12.74 -11.42 2.61
CA GLN A 50 13.73 -11.81 1.60
C GLN A 50 14.86 -10.78 1.44
N GLY A 51 14.61 -9.51 1.75
CA GLY A 51 15.60 -8.43 1.62
C GLY A 51 16.53 -8.28 2.82
N THR A 52 16.23 -8.92 3.96
CA THR A 52 17.06 -8.86 5.17
C THR A 52 17.74 -10.20 5.46
N PRO A 53 18.89 -10.21 6.17
CA PRO A 53 19.61 -11.45 6.46
C PRO A 53 18.75 -12.43 7.26
N LYS A 54 18.77 -13.71 6.88
CA LYS A 54 17.95 -14.76 7.53
C LYS A 54 18.22 -14.91 9.04
N ALA A 55 19.40 -14.51 9.51
CA ALA A 55 19.77 -14.53 10.92
C ALA A 55 19.00 -13.53 11.79
N LEU A 56 18.37 -12.51 11.19
CA LEU A 56 17.63 -11.48 11.93
C LEU A 56 16.22 -11.94 12.35
N TRP A 57 15.72 -13.01 11.73
CA TRP A 57 14.34 -13.47 11.88
C TRP A 57 14.28 -14.88 12.45
N PRO A 58 13.22 -15.23 13.20
CA PRO A 58 12.98 -16.60 13.61
C PRO A 58 12.96 -17.54 12.40
N GLU A 59 13.63 -18.69 12.51
CA GLU A 59 13.69 -19.73 11.48
C GLU A 59 12.33 -20.08 10.85
N PRO A 60 11.21 -20.20 11.61
CA PRO A 60 9.91 -20.48 11.00
C PRO A 60 9.36 -19.32 10.14
N MET A 61 9.74 -18.06 10.40
CA MET A 61 9.29 -16.91 9.61
C MET A 61 10.01 -16.77 8.27
N THR A 62 11.20 -17.37 8.13
CA THR A 62 12.02 -17.32 6.91
C THR A 62 11.86 -18.56 6.03
N ARG A 63 11.19 -19.62 6.53
CA ARG A 63 10.87 -20.81 5.75
C ARG A 63 9.89 -20.48 4.62
N LEU A 64 10.31 -20.80 3.41
CA LEU A 64 9.51 -20.65 2.20
C LEU A 64 8.77 -21.95 1.91
N ASN A 65 7.50 -21.85 1.47
CA ASN A 65 6.73 -22.97 0.96
C ASN A 65 7.12 -23.33 -0.50
N ALA A 66 6.48 -24.34 -1.08
CA ALA A 66 6.70 -24.78 -2.46
C ALA A 66 6.47 -23.67 -3.51
N MET A 67 5.73 -22.61 -3.15
CA MET A 67 5.43 -21.45 -3.99
C MET A 67 6.38 -20.27 -3.71
N GLY A 68 7.48 -20.50 -2.98
CA GLY A 68 8.48 -19.46 -2.67
C GLY A 68 7.99 -18.39 -1.70
N MET A 69 7.00 -18.69 -0.87
CA MET A 69 6.30 -17.74 0.00
C MET A 69 6.44 -18.08 1.49
N PRO A 70 6.73 -17.10 2.36
CA PRO A 70 6.83 -17.31 3.81
C PRO A 70 5.43 -17.40 4.45
N SER A 71 4.81 -18.57 4.36
CA SER A 71 3.42 -18.79 4.78
C SER A 71 3.19 -18.55 6.27
N ILE A 72 4.15 -18.92 7.13
CA ILE A 72 4.04 -18.73 8.58
C ILE A 72 4.00 -17.24 8.94
N ALA A 73 4.86 -16.43 8.30
CA ALA A 73 4.87 -14.99 8.53
C ALA A 73 3.56 -14.32 8.08
N MET A 74 2.97 -14.79 6.99
CA MET A 74 1.65 -14.31 6.53
C MET A 74 0.53 -14.63 7.51
N TRP A 75 0.52 -15.84 8.09
CA TRP A 75 -0.45 -16.20 9.11
C TRP A 75 -0.31 -15.36 10.38
N MET A 76 0.91 -15.07 10.82
CA MET A 76 1.14 -14.17 11.95
C MET A 76 0.67 -12.74 11.66
N GLN A 77 0.97 -12.22 10.47
CA GLN A 77 0.47 -10.90 10.04
C GLN A 77 -1.06 -10.88 10.00
N CYS A 78 -1.70 -11.92 9.47
CA CYS A 78 -3.15 -12.06 9.44
C CYS A 78 -3.74 -11.96 10.86
N GLY A 79 -3.24 -12.77 11.80
CA GLY A 79 -3.69 -12.73 13.19
C GLY A 79 -3.50 -11.36 13.84
N LEU A 80 -2.35 -10.73 13.64
CA LEU A 80 -2.07 -9.40 14.16
C LEU A 80 -3.05 -8.35 13.61
N VAL A 81 -3.30 -8.36 12.30
CA VAL A 81 -4.23 -7.42 11.63
C VAL A 81 -5.66 -7.63 12.14
N THR A 82 -6.11 -8.88 12.30
CA THR A 82 -7.43 -9.18 12.87
C THR A 82 -7.57 -8.62 14.27
N VAL A 83 -6.58 -8.81 15.15
CA VAL A 83 -6.60 -8.25 16.51
C VAL A 83 -6.66 -6.73 16.48
N PHE A 84 -5.88 -6.07 15.62
CA PHE A 84 -5.92 -4.62 15.45
C PHE A 84 -7.29 -4.11 14.99
N ILE A 85 -7.90 -4.77 14.01
CA ILE A 85 -9.25 -4.41 13.53
C ILE A 85 -10.24 -4.53 14.68
N LEU A 86 -10.23 -5.64 15.42
CA LEU A 86 -11.12 -5.83 16.57
C LEU A 86 -10.92 -4.73 17.64
N LEU A 87 -9.68 -4.40 17.97
CA LEU A 87 -9.37 -3.35 18.93
C LEU A 87 -9.87 -1.97 18.48
N VAL A 88 -9.75 -1.62 17.19
CA VAL A 88 -10.23 -0.34 16.67
C VAL A 88 -11.76 -0.33 16.55
N SER A 89 -12.37 -1.44 16.14
CA SER A 89 -13.81 -1.58 16.00
C SER A 89 -14.54 -1.52 17.35
N PHE A 90 -13.96 -2.09 18.42
CA PHE A 90 -14.58 -2.14 19.75
C PHE A 90 -13.99 -1.12 20.75
N GLY A 91 -12.85 -0.49 20.46
CA GLY A 91 -12.13 0.39 21.37
C GLY A 91 -12.59 1.85 21.42
N GLY A 92 -13.67 2.20 20.70
CA GLY A 92 -14.27 3.54 20.72
C GLY A 92 -13.41 4.65 20.10
N GLY A 93 -13.78 5.91 20.37
CA GLY A 93 -13.14 7.09 19.76
C GLY A 93 -11.63 7.21 20.05
N THR A 94 -11.19 6.76 21.22
CA THR A 94 -9.77 6.80 21.64
C THR A 94 -8.90 5.84 20.82
N ALA A 95 -9.39 4.61 20.56
CA ALA A 95 -8.66 3.64 19.73
C ALA A 95 -8.57 4.10 18.27
N SER A 96 -9.66 4.68 17.74
CA SER A 96 -9.67 5.28 16.40
C SER A 96 -8.68 6.45 16.29
N ALA A 97 -8.62 7.34 17.30
CA ALA A 97 -7.65 8.43 17.33
C ALA A 97 -6.20 7.92 17.38
N PHE A 98 -5.90 6.89 18.18
CA PHE A 98 -4.59 6.26 18.22
C PHE A 98 -4.21 5.62 16.88
N PHE A 99 -5.14 4.90 16.24
CA PHE A 99 -4.93 4.32 14.90
C PHE A 99 -4.65 5.39 13.84
N ASN A 100 -5.35 6.51 13.88
CA ASN A 100 -5.08 7.65 12.99
C ASN A 100 -3.68 8.23 13.21
N LYS A 101 -3.20 8.30 14.46
CA LYS A 101 -1.82 8.71 14.75
C LYS A 101 -0.80 7.73 14.19
N LEU A 102 -1.01 6.42 14.37
CA LEU A 102 -0.15 5.39 13.78
C LEU A 102 -0.11 5.48 12.24
N THR A 103 -1.27 5.69 11.62
CA THR A 103 -1.37 5.87 10.16
C THR A 103 -0.58 7.09 9.69
N LEU A 104 -0.71 8.21 10.40
CA LEU A 104 0.08 9.42 10.11
C LEU A 104 1.58 9.17 10.25
N MET A 105 2.02 8.46 11.29
CA MET A 105 3.43 8.10 11.47
C MET A 105 3.95 7.20 10.35
N ALA A 106 3.17 6.21 9.92
CA ALA A 106 3.52 5.34 8.80
C ALA A 106 3.66 6.13 7.49
N ASN A 107 2.76 7.07 7.24
CA ASN A 107 2.82 7.95 6.07
C ASN A 107 4.08 8.84 6.09
N VAL A 108 4.44 9.40 7.25
CA VAL A 108 5.69 10.14 7.41
C VAL A 108 6.90 9.24 7.20
N SER A 109 6.91 8.02 7.75
CA SER A 109 7.99 7.06 7.56
C SER A 109 8.21 6.67 6.10
N MET A 110 7.17 6.66 5.27
CA MET A 110 7.30 6.36 3.84
C MET A 110 8.14 7.41 3.09
N THR A 111 8.24 8.64 3.61
CA THR A 111 9.05 9.70 3.00
C THR A 111 10.54 9.58 3.30
N LEU A 112 10.91 8.90 4.39
CA LEU A 112 12.28 8.82 4.86
C LEU A 112 13.23 8.10 3.88
N PRO A 113 12.86 6.95 3.26
CA PRO A 113 13.69 6.31 2.24
C PRO A 113 13.96 7.22 1.03
N TYR A 114 12.97 8.02 0.62
CA TYR A 114 13.14 8.96 -0.49
C TYR A 114 14.09 10.10 -0.14
N LEU A 115 14.10 10.55 1.11
CA LEU A 115 15.06 11.55 1.58
C LEU A 115 16.49 11.00 1.54
N PHE A 116 16.72 9.77 2.00
CA PHE A 116 18.03 9.11 1.86
C PHE A 116 18.43 8.93 0.40
N LEU A 117 17.51 8.55 -0.48
CA LEU A 117 17.77 8.41 -1.91
C LEU A 117 18.15 9.75 -2.55
N ALA A 118 17.44 10.83 -2.22
CA ALA A 118 17.71 12.17 -2.71
C ALA A 118 19.08 12.69 -2.24
N LEU A 119 19.44 12.43 -0.98
CA LEU A 119 20.75 12.79 -0.42
C LEU A 119 21.88 11.93 -0.97
N ALA A 120 21.64 10.64 -1.26
CA ALA A 120 22.63 9.74 -1.83
C ALA A 120 22.90 10.01 -3.32
N PHE A 121 21.92 10.55 -4.05
CA PHE A 121 22.02 10.85 -5.48
C PHE A 121 23.23 11.73 -5.89
N PRO A 122 23.56 12.85 -5.21
CA PRO A 122 24.77 13.63 -5.55
C PRO A 122 26.07 12.84 -5.34
N PHE A 123 26.18 12.06 -4.27
CA PHE A 123 27.34 11.18 -4.04
C PHE A 123 27.45 10.08 -5.09
N PHE A 124 26.32 9.45 -5.43
CA PHE A 124 26.24 8.46 -6.50
C PHE A 124 26.66 9.05 -7.85
N LYS A 125 26.32 10.31 -8.13
CA LYS A 125 26.70 10.98 -9.37
C LYS A 125 28.19 11.37 -9.43
N ALA A 126 28.80 11.68 -8.29
CA ALA A 126 30.22 12.03 -8.19
C ALA A 126 31.17 10.83 -8.42
N ARG A 127 30.71 9.60 -8.14
CA ARG A 127 31.42 8.35 -8.43
C ARG A 127 31.56 8.12 -9.95
N GLN A 128 32.76 7.95 -10.47
CA GLN A 128 33.01 7.70 -11.91
C GLN A 128 33.32 6.22 -12.23
N ASP A 129 33.29 5.39 -11.20
CA ASP A 129 33.65 3.97 -11.14
C ASP A 129 32.51 3.01 -11.50
N LEU A 130 31.35 3.52 -11.94
CA LEU A 130 30.14 2.71 -12.19
C LEU A 130 29.65 2.89 -13.63
N ASP A 131 29.39 1.77 -14.31
CA ASP A 131 28.78 1.76 -15.64
C ASP A 131 27.30 2.14 -15.54
N ARG A 132 26.90 3.21 -16.23
CA ARG A 132 25.57 3.83 -16.12
C ARG A 132 24.80 3.64 -17.43
N PRO A 133 24.03 2.55 -17.58
CA PRO A 133 23.31 2.27 -18.83
C PRO A 133 22.21 3.30 -19.14
N PHE A 134 21.80 4.12 -18.17
CA PHE A 134 20.85 5.20 -18.37
C PHE A 134 21.17 6.42 -17.49
N VAL A 135 21.28 7.62 -18.09
CA VAL A 135 21.55 8.88 -17.39
C VAL A 135 20.49 9.91 -17.78
N ILE A 136 19.55 10.17 -16.86
CA ILE A 136 18.46 11.15 -17.09
C ILE A 136 18.95 12.59 -16.82
N PHE A 137 19.75 12.79 -15.76
CA PHE A 137 20.19 14.13 -15.35
C PHE A 137 21.66 14.37 -15.67
N LYS A 138 21.95 15.13 -16.75
CA LYS A 138 23.31 15.54 -17.13
C LYS A 138 23.95 16.53 -16.15
N ARG A 139 23.20 17.48 -15.58
CA ARG A 139 23.70 18.42 -14.55
C ARG A 139 22.98 18.21 -13.21
N ILE A 140 23.72 18.32 -12.10
CA ILE A 140 23.11 18.51 -10.77
C ILE A 140 22.48 19.90 -10.81
N CYS A 141 21.22 20.03 -10.39
CA CYS A 141 20.53 21.30 -10.30
C CYS A 141 21.29 22.17 -9.27
N ARG A 142 22.25 22.94 -9.76
CA ARG A 142 22.77 24.13 -9.08
C ARG A 142 21.70 25.20 -9.35
N GLN A 143 21.08 25.70 -8.28
CA GLN A 143 20.38 26.98 -8.33
C GLN A 143 21.30 28.04 -8.93
#